data_AF-A0A8T7HU71-F1
#
_entry.id   AF-A0A8T7HU71-F1
#
_cell.length_a   1.000
_cell.length_b   1.000
_cell.length_c   1.000
_cell.angle_alpha   90.00
_cell.angle_beta   90.00
_cell.angle_gamma   90.00
#
_symmetry.space_group_name_H-M   'P 1'
#
loop_
_entity.id
_entity.type
_entity.pdbx_description
1 polymer ?
#
loop_
_entity_poly.entity_id
_entity_poly.type
_entity_poly.pdbx_seq_one_letter_code
_entity_poly.pdbx_strand_id
1 'polypeptide(L)'
;MDYKKHVKYMQRLQIALIALCVLGLLVYAVLMFRPKVKSMMYPDECMPIGGTVSHSVASEDACSNACVSACSSKKTKLQSTKFIERFGPECNYCECFCI
;
A
#
# COMPACT_ATOMS: atom_id res chain seq x y z
N MET A 1 -25.80 52.99 -3.86
CA MET A 1 -25.20 51.64 -3.74
C MET A 1 -25.19 51.25 -2.28
N ASP A 2 -25.75 50.09 -1.96
CA ASP A 2 -26.04 49.62 -0.60
C ASP A 2 -24.75 49.10 0.09
N TYR A 3 -24.04 49.98 0.82
CA TYR A 3 -22.76 49.65 1.49
C TYR A 3 -22.85 48.39 2.37
N LYS A 4 -23.99 48.17 3.04
CA LYS A 4 -24.24 46.97 3.87
C LYS A 4 -24.27 45.67 3.07
N LYS A 5 -24.75 45.70 1.81
CA LYS A 5 -24.74 44.50 0.93
C LYS A 5 -23.32 44.16 0.48
N HIS A 6 -22.50 45.17 0.18
CA HIS A 6 -21.09 44.98 -0.16
C HIS A 6 -20.29 44.38 1.01
N VAL A 7 -20.49 44.85 2.23
CA VAL A 7 -19.79 44.30 3.42
C VAL A 7 -20.15 42.82 3.63
N LYS A 8 -21.43 42.44 3.55
CA LYS A 8 -21.86 41.03 3.65
C LYS A 8 -21.28 40.16 2.54
N TYR A 9 -21.17 40.69 1.32
CA TYR A 9 -20.58 39.97 0.19
C TYR A 9 -19.09 39.71 0.42
N MET A 10 -18.33 40.72 0.85
CA MET A 10 -16.90 40.59 1.15
C MET A 10 -16.64 39.60 2.29
N GLN A 11 -17.47 39.60 3.34
CA GLN A 11 -17.37 38.61 4.42
C GLN A 11 -17.61 37.17 3.94
N ARG A 12 -18.63 36.96 3.08
CA ARG A 12 -18.90 35.63 2.51
C ARG A 12 -17.75 35.16 1.62
N LEU A 13 -17.15 36.06 0.84
CA LEU A 13 -15.99 35.77 0.00
C LEU A 13 -14.78 35.36 0.86
N GLN A 14 -14.52 36.08 1.95
CA GLN A 14 -13.43 35.74 2.88
C GLN A 14 -13.65 34.37 3.54
N ILE A 15 -14.86 34.07 4.00
CA ILE A 15 -15.20 32.76 4.59
C ILE A 15 -15.00 31.65 3.56
N ALA A 16 -15.44 31.87 2.31
CA ALA A 16 -15.28 30.90 1.23
C ALA A 16 -13.79 30.63 0.91
N LEU A 17 -12.96 31.67 0.89
CA LEU A 17 -11.51 31.56 0.69
C LEU A 17 -10.83 30.78 1.82
N ILE A 18 -11.17 31.07 3.07
CA ILE A 18 -10.65 30.35 4.23
C ILE A 18 -11.06 28.87 4.15
N ALA A 19 -12.32 28.58 3.84
CA ALA A 19 -12.80 27.21 3.70
C ALA A 19 -12.06 26.45 2.58
N LEU A 20 -11.80 27.10 1.45
CA LEU A 20 -11.00 26.55 0.35
C LEU A 20 -9.56 26.26 0.77
N CYS A 21 -8.91 27.17 1.51
CA CYS A 21 -7.57 26.95 2.04
C CYS A 21 -7.54 25.76 3.00
N VAL A 22 -8.50 25.66 3.92
CA VAL A 22 -8.60 24.53 4.86
C VAL A 22 -8.83 23.22 4.10
N LEU A 23 -9.71 23.20 3.11
CA LEU A 23 -9.94 22.03 2.28
C LEU A 23 -8.66 21.61 1.54
N GLY A 24 -7.92 22.58 0.98
CA GLY A 24 -6.64 22.33 0.32
C GLY A 24 -5.61 21.72 1.25
N LEU A 25 -5.51 22.22 2.49
CA LEU A 25 -4.60 21.67 3.51
C LEU A 25 -4.99 20.24 3.91
N LEU A 26 -6.28 19.94 4.04
CA LEU A 26 -6.76 18.59 4.34
C LEU A 26 -6.41 17.61 3.21
N VAL A 27 -6.64 18.01 1.96
CA VAL A 27 -6.27 17.18 0.79
C VAL A 27 -4.76 16.96 0.74
N TYR A 28 -3.96 18.01 0.97
CA TYR A 28 -2.50 17.91 1.01
C TYR A 28 -2.03 16.95 2.12
N ALA A 29 -2.59 17.06 3.32
CA ALA A 29 -2.28 16.16 4.42
C ALA A 29 -2.60 14.70 4.05
N VAL A 30 -3.79 14.43 3.50
CA VAL A 30 -4.18 13.07 3.08
C VAL A 30 -3.23 12.50 2.03
N LEU A 31 -2.73 13.32 1.10
CA LEU A 31 -1.78 12.88 0.08
C LEU A 31 -0.37 12.63 0.65
N MET A 32 0.11 13.48 1.55
CA MET A 32 1.43 13.33 2.17
C MET A 32 1.51 12.17 3.17
N PHE A 33 0.42 11.89 3.89
CA PHE A 33 0.37 10.82 4.88
C PHE A 33 -0.07 9.47 4.32
N ARG A 34 -0.15 9.30 2.98
CA ARG A 34 -0.38 7.96 2.42
C ARG A 34 0.79 7.05 2.78
N PRO A 35 0.55 5.91 3.48
CA PRO A 35 1.61 4.98 3.79
C PRO A 35 2.23 4.48 2.47
N LYS A 36 3.56 4.58 2.37
CA LYS A 36 4.29 4.13 1.19
C LYS A 36 4.31 2.60 1.18
N VAL A 37 3.56 2.00 0.28
CA VAL A 37 3.60 0.56 0.04
C VAL A 37 4.98 0.18 -0.48
N LYS A 38 5.69 -0.70 0.24
CA LYS A 38 6.96 -1.27 -0.17
C LYS A 38 6.69 -2.67 -0.71
N SER A 39 7.04 -2.92 -1.98
CA SER A 39 7.07 -4.26 -2.54
C SER A 39 8.41 -4.93 -2.26
N MET A 40 8.38 -6.23 -1.96
CA MET A 40 9.57 -7.07 -1.88
C MET A 40 9.27 -8.46 -2.40
N MET A 41 10.25 -9.07 -3.05
CA MET A 41 10.17 -10.46 -3.51
C MET A 41 10.78 -11.39 -2.46
N TYR A 42 10.03 -12.42 -2.09
CA TYR A 42 10.49 -13.52 -1.25
C TYR A 42 10.58 -14.77 -2.13
N PRO A 43 11.81 -15.22 -2.48
CA PRO A 43 12.00 -16.41 -3.30
C PRO A 43 11.60 -17.67 -2.52
N ASP A 44 10.96 -18.61 -3.20
CA ASP A 44 10.72 -19.95 -2.68
C ASP A 44 12.03 -20.75 -2.60
N GLU A 45 12.17 -21.57 -1.56
CA GLU A 45 13.27 -22.52 -1.48
C GLU A 45 12.78 -23.83 -2.08
N CYS A 46 13.21 -24.11 -3.33
CA CYS A 46 12.81 -25.33 -4.02
C CYS A 46 14.00 -26.27 -4.30
N MET A 47 13.75 -27.57 -4.18
CA MET A 47 14.74 -28.61 -4.45
C MET A 47 14.14 -29.74 -5.30
N PRO A 48 14.87 -30.26 -6.30
CA PRO A 48 14.42 -31.40 -7.08
C PRO A 48 14.52 -32.69 -6.26
N ILE A 49 13.40 -33.40 -6.10
CA ILE A 49 13.30 -34.69 -5.40
C ILE A 49 12.54 -35.68 -6.28
N GLY A 50 13.22 -36.75 -6.72
CA GLY A 50 12.56 -37.88 -7.41
C GLY A 50 11.79 -37.54 -8.68
N GLY A 51 12.24 -36.55 -9.46
CA GLY A 51 11.57 -36.10 -10.70
C GLY A 51 10.46 -35.06 -10.49
N THR A 52 10.22 -34.65 -9.24
CA THR A 52 9.34 -33.53 -8.87
C THR A 52 10.14 -32.41 -8.22
N VAL A 53 9.65 -31.17 -8.27
CA VAL A 53 10.22 -30.06 -7.51
C VAL A 53 9.46 -29.93 -6.20
N SER A 54 10.17 -30.06 -5.08
CA SER A 54 9.61 -29.76 -3.76
C SER A 54 9.74 -28.26 -3.51
N HIS A 55 8.63 -27.62 -3.17
CA HIS A 55 8.53 -26.18 -2.89
C HIS A 55 8.33 -25.95 -1.39
N SER A 56 9.06 -25.03 -0.78
CA SER A 56 8.79 -24.60 0.61
C SER A 56 7.56 -23.70 0.68
N VAL A 57 7.27 -22.98 -0.42
CA VAL A 57 6.09 -22.16 -0.66
C VAL A 57 5.26 -22.78 -1.78
N ALA A 58 4.44 -23.76 -1.41
CA ALA A 58 3.56 -24.50 -2.32
C ALA A 58 2.14 -23.91 -2.43
N SER A 59 1.80 -22.88 -1.66
CA SER A 59 0.44 -22.32 -1.61
C SER A 59 0.42 -20.83 -1.28
N GLU A 60 -0.72 -20.19 -1.56
CA GLU A 60 -0.97 -18.80 -1.17
C GLU A 60 -0.88 -18.59 0.35
N ASP A 61 -1.30 -19.57 1.15
CA ASP A 61 -1.22 -19.48 2.61
C ASP A 61 0.24 -19.52 3.11
N ALA A 62 1.06 -20.39 2.53
CA ALA A 62 2.50 -20.43 2.84
C ALA A 62 3.17 -19.10 2.46
N CYS A 63 2.77 -18.54 1.31
CA CYS A 63 3.22 -17.25 0.82
C CYS A 63 2.84 -16.10 1.77
N SER A 64 1.59 -16.08 2.22
CA SER A 64 1.07 -15.11 3.18
C SER A 64 1.86 -15.15 4.48
N ASN A 65 2.06 -16.33 5.06
CA ASN A 65 2.82 -16.51 6.30
C ASN A 65 4.27 -16.04 6.19
N ALA A 66 4.95 -16.38 5.07
CA ALA A 66 6.31 -15.91 4.80
C ALA A 66 6.36 -14.37 4.70
N CYS A 67 5.41 -13.77 3.99
CA CYS A 67 5.32 -12.32 3.84
C CYS A 67 4.98 -11.60 5.16
N VAL A 68 4.15 -12.18 6.04
CA VAL A 68 3.89 -11.64 7.38
C VAL A 68 5.20 -11.55 8.17
N SER A 69 5.97 -12.63 8.20
CA SER A 69 7.26 -12.68 8.89
C SER A 69 8.24 -11.66 8.31
N ALA A 70 8.35 -11.60 6.99
CA ALA A 70 9.24 -10.70 6.28
C ALA A 70 8.86 -9.21 6.49
N CYS A 71 7.58 -8.83 6.43
CA CYS A 71 7.14 -7.46 6.71
C CYS A 71 7.39 -7.09 8.18
N SER A 72 7.13 -8.02 9.11
CA SER A 72 7.33 -7.82 10.55
C SER A 72 8.79 -7.59 10.90
N SER A 73 9.71 -8.33 10.26
CA SER A 73 11.16 -8.13 10.43
C SER A 73 11.63 -6.71 10.09
N LYS A 74 10.92 -6.04 9.17
CA LYS A 74 11.17 -4.66 8.74
C LYS A 74 10.32 -3.62 9.49
N LYS A 75 9.62 -4.03 10.56
CA LYS A 75 8.69 -3.18 11.33
C LYS A 75 7.59 -2.55 10.47
N THR A 76 7.16 -3.26 9.44
CA THR A 76 6.06 -2.88 8.55
C THR A 76 4.91 -3.88 8.69
N LYS A 77 3.69 -3.48 8.33
CA LYS A 77 2.52 -4.36 8.35
C LYS A 77 2.27 -4.92 6.96
N LEU A 78 1.89 -6.20 6.87
CA LEU A 78 1.48 -6.78 5.61
C LEU A 78 0.18 -6.12 5.13
N GLN A 79 0.15 -5.64 3.90
CA GLN A 79 -1.04 -5.14 3.23
C GLN A 79 -1.67 -6.20 2.33
N SER A 80 -0.85 -6.82 1.48
CA SER A 80 -1.28 -7.87 0.57
C SER A 80 -0.11 -8.73 0.12
N THR A 81 -0.44 -9.88 -0.45
CA THR A 81 0.52 -10.80 -1.07
C THR A 81 0.06 -11.17 -2.46
N LYS A 82 1.03 -11.54 -3.30
CA LYS A 82 0.77 -12.15 -4.60
C LYS A 82 1.67 -13.37 -4.73
N PHE A 83 1.04 -14.54 -4.79
CA PHE A 83 1.73 -15.78 -5.07
C PHE A 83 1.87 -15.94 -6.58
N ILE A 84 3.08 -16.23 -7.05
CA ILE A 84 3.33 -16.52 -8.45
C ILE A 84 3.86 -17.94 -8.57
N GLU A 85 2.98 -18.82 -9.02
CA GLU A 85 3.29 -20.20 -9.37
C GLU A 85 4.12 -20.24 -10.65
N ARG A 86 5.18 -21.03 -10.65
CA ARG A 86 5.95 -21.36 -11.85
C ARG A 86 5.83 -22.85 -12.13
N PHE A 87 5.69 -23.18 -13.42
CA PHE A 87 5.60 -24.57 -13.86
C PHE A 87 6.98 -25.10 -14.26
N GLY A 88 7.27 -26.35 -13.91
CA GLY A 88 8.51 -27.03 -14.31
C GLY A 88 9.62 -26.93 -13.25
N PRO A 89 10.90 -26.79 -13.63
CA PRO A 89 12.03 -26.81 -12.70
C PRO A 89 12.23 -25.48 -11.94
N GLU A 90 11.38 -24.47 -12.17
CA GLU A 90 11.53 -23.14 -11.58
C GLU A 90 10.82 -23.07 -10.22
N CYS A 91 11.45 -22.41 -9.24
CA CYS A 91 10.82 -22.19 -7.94
C CYS A 91 9.68 -21.17 -8.04
N ASN A 92 8.70 -21.28 -7.14
CA ASN A 92 7.67 -20.26 -6.99
C ASN A 92 8.28 -18.99 -6.39
N TYR A 93 7.50 -17.92 -6.30
CA TYR A 93 7.91 -16.76 -5.53
C TYR A 93 6.72 -15.96 -5.03
N CYS A 94 6.99 -15.19 -3.99
CA CYS A 94 6.03 -14.35 -3.32
C CYS A 94 6.36 -12.89 -3.50
N GLU A 95 5.38 -12.10 -3.91
CA GLU A 95 5.49 -10.64 -3.86
C GLU A 95 4.71 -10.14 -2.63
N CYS A 96 5.44 -9.58 -1.68
CA CYS A 96 4.90 -9.06 -0.43
C CYS A 96 4.78 -7.54 -0.51
N PHE A 97 3.61 -7.01 -0.19
CA PHE A 97 3.36 -5.56 -0.13
C PHE A 97 3.20 -5.15 1.34
N CYS A 98 4.15 -4.41 1.87
CA CYS A 98 4.15 -3.94 3.27
C CYS A 98 3.93 -2.43 3.37
N ILE A 99 3.30 -1.98 4.46
CA ILE A 99 3.08 -0.56 4.81
C ILE A 99 3.69 -0.17 6.15
#